data_AF-A0A628XQR7-F1
#
_entry.id   AF-A0A628XQR7-F1
#
_cell.length_a   1.000
_cell.length_b   1.000
_cell.length_c   1.000
_cell.angle_alpha   90.00
_cell.angle_beta   90.00
_cell.angle_gamma   90.00
#
_symmetry.space_group_name_H-M   'P 1'
#
loop_
_entity.id
_entity.type
_entity.pdbx_description
1 polymer ?
#
loop_
_entity_poly.entity_id
_entity_poly.type
_entity_poly.pdbx_seq_one_letter_code
_entity_poly.pdbx_strand_id
1 'polypeptide(L)'
;LARALEAAGVPVIGTSPDAIDRAEDRERFQHAVDRLKLKQPANATVTAIEQAVEKAKEIGYPLVVRPSYVLGGRAMEIVYDEADLRRYFQTAVSVSNDAPVLLDRFLDDAVEVDVDAICDGEMVLIGGIMEHIEQAGVHSGDSACSLPAYTLSQEIQDVMRQQVQKLAFELQVRGLMNVQFAVKDNEVYLIEVNPRAARTVPFVSKATGVPLAKVAARVMAGKSLTEQGVTKEIIPPYYSVKEVVLPFNKFPGVDPLLGPEMRSTGEVMGVGRTFAEAFAKAQLGSNSTMKKQGRALLSVREGDKERVVDLAAKLLKQGFELDATHGTAIVLGEAGINPRLVNKVHEGRPHIQDRIKNGEYTYIINTTAGRRAIEDSRVIRRSALQYKVHYDTTLNGGFATTMALNADATEKVTSVQEMHAQIKKS
;
A
#
# COMPACT_ATOMS: atom_id res chain seq x y z
N LEU A 1 -24.88 -8.63 -4.49
CA LEU A 1 -26.12 -8.94 -3.72
C LEU A 1 -26.98 -7.71 -3.47
N ALA A 2 -26.44 -6.56 -3.04
CA ALA A 2 -27.21 -5.38 -2.65
C ALA A 2 -28.35 -4.99 -3.62
N ARG A 3 -28.05 -4.80 -4.92
CA ARG A 3 -29.06 -4.49 -5.96
C ARG A 3 -30.17 -5.55 -6.06
N ALA A 4 -29.79 -6.83 -6.03
CA ALA A 4 -30.76 -7.93 -6.11
C ALA A 4 -31.65 -8.03 -4.87
N LEU A 5 -31.11 -7.73 -3.68
CA LEU A 5 -31.87 -7.70 -2.44
C LEU A 5 -32.88 -6.55 -2.43
N GLU A 6 -32.46 -5.35 -2.83
CA GLU A 6 -33.35 -4.18 -2.94
C GLU A 6 -34.47 -4.42 -3.97
N ALA A 7 -34.14 -4.98 -5.14
CA ALA A 7 -35.13 -5.37 -6.15
C ALA A 7 -36.12 -6.44 -5.66
N ALA A 8 -35.72 -7.27 -4.70
CA ALA A 8 -36.58 -8.25 -4.04
C ALA A 8 -37.38 -7.68 -2.86
N GLY A 9 -37.29 -6.36 -2.59
CA GLY A 9 -38.03 -5.68 -1.53
C GLY A 9 -37.37 -5.69 -0.15
N VAL A 10 -36.09 -6.09 -0.06
CA VAL A 10 -35.35 -6.03 1.21
C VAL A 10 -34.99 -4.57 1.55
N PRO A 11 -35.28 -4.08 2.77
CA PRO A 11 -34.97 -2.71 3.16
C PRO A 11 -33.47 -2.56 3.49
N VAL A 12 -32.66 -2.38 2.46
CA VAL A 12 -31.21 -2.13 2.61
C VAL A 12 -31.00 -0.74 3.22
N ILE A 13 -30.48 -0.68 4.45
CA ILE A 13 -30.17 0.58 5.16
C ILE A 13 -28.72 1.03 4.91
N GLY A 14 -28.43 2.31 5.20
CA GLY A 14 -27.11 2.91 4.99
C GLY A 14 -26.92 3.40 3.55
N THR A 15 -25.68 3.36 3.05
CA THR A 15 -25.39 3.75 1.66
C THR A 15 -26.17 2.86 0.69
N SER A 16 -26.94 3.48 -0.21
CA SER A 16 -27.86 2.74 -1.08
C SER A 16 -27.12 1.81 -2.07
N PRO A 17 -27.76 0.72 -2.53
CA PRO A 17 -27.19 -0.14 -3.57
C PRO A 17 -26.77 0.61 -4.84
N ASP A 18 -27.53 1.64 -5.24
CA ASP A 18 -27.17 2.49 -6.38
C ASP A 18 -25.95 3.37 -6.09
N ALA A 19 -25.85 3.95 -4.89
CA ALA A 19 -24.68 4.72 -4.47
C ALA A 19 -23.42 3.85 -4.38
N ILE A 20 -23.56 2.60 -3.95
CA ILE A 20 -22.48 1.62 -3.98
C ILE A 20 -22.05 1.36 -5.43
N ASP A 21 -23.00 1.11 -6.32
CA ASP A 21 -22.73 0.88 -7.73
C ASP A 21 -22.11 2.11 -8.42
N ARG A 22 -22.45 3.34 -8.02
CA ARG A 22 -21.78 4.57 -8.53
C ARG A 22 -20.27 4.62 -8.26
N ALA A 23 -19.80 4.00 -7.18
CA ALA A 23 -18.37 4.00 -6.85
C ALA A 23 -17.64 2.74 -7.36
N GLU A 24 -18.33 1.61 -7.42
CA GLU A 24 -17.78 0.33 -7.88
C GLU A 24 -17.79 0.23 -9.42
N ASP A 25 -18.76 0.86 -10.10
CA ASP A 25 -18.79 1.03 -11.55
C ASP A 25 -17.85 2.16 -11.97
N ARG A 26 -16.90 1.84 -12.86
CA ARG A 26 -15.79 2.73 -13.21
C ARG A 26 -16.24 3.93 -14.06
N GLU A 27 -17.21 3.75 -14.95
CA GLU A 27 -17.73 4.85 -15.77
C GLU A 27 -18.54 5.82 -14.91
N ARG A 28 -19.39 5.30 -14.03
CA ARG A 28 -20.16 6.11 -13.09
C ARG A 28 -19.25 6.87 -12.11
N PHE A 29 -18.19 6.23 -11.65
CA PHE A 29 -17.22 6.85 -10.76
C PHE A 29 -16.44 7.96 -11.46
N GLN A 30 -15.97 7.75 -12.69
CA GLN A 30 -15.30 8.77 -13.49
C GLN A 30 -16.17 10.02 -13.65
N HIS A 31 -17.46 9.85 -13.98
CA HIS A 31 -18.39 10.97 -14.09
C HIS A 31 -18.57 11.75 -12.77
N ALA A 32 -18.59 11.06 -11.62
CA ALA A 32 -18.67 11.71 -10.32
C ALA A 32 -17.39 12.53 -10.02
N VAL A 33 -16.23 12.00 -10.39
CA VAL A 33 -14.93 12.67 -10.23
C VAL A 33 -14.83 13.91 -11.11
N ASP A 34 -15.22 13.81 -12.38
CA ASP A 34 -15.22 14.92 -13.33
C ASP A 34 -16.16 16.05 -12.86
N ARG A 35 -17.34 15.67 -12.37
CA ARG A 35 -18.32 16.60 -11.78
C ARG A 35 -17.74 17.34 -10.58
N LEU A 36 -17.00 16.66 -9.72
CA LEU A 36 -16.33 17.24 -8.56
C LEU A 36 -15.01 17.96 -8.90
N LYS A 37 -14.55 17.84 -10.16
CA LYS A 37 -13.26 18.38 -10.64
C LYS A 37 -12.09 17.89 -9.78
N LEU A 38 -12.11 16.61 -9.40
CA LEU A 38 -10.99 15.98 -8.71
C LEU A 38 -10.00 15.40 -9.71
N LYS A 39 -8.74 15.24 -9.30
CA LYS A 39 -7.70 14.71 -10.16
C LYS A 39 -7.71 13.18 -10.13
N GLN A 40 -7.70 12.56 -11.30
CA GLN A 40 -7.49 11.13 -11.48
C GLN A 40 -6.29 10.89 -12.39
N PRO A 41 -5.62 9.72 -12.27
CA PRO A 41 -4.68 9.28 -13.30
C PRO A 41 -5.39 9.26 -14.67
N ALA A 42 -4.63 9.56 -15.73
CA ALA A 42 -5.14 9.36 -17.08
C ALA A 42 -5.59 7.90 -17.23
N ASN A 43 -6.82 7.67 -17.68
CA ASN A 43 -7.41 6.36 -17.68
C ASN A 43 -8.37 6.13 -18.86
N ALA A 44 -8.69 4.88 -19.14
CA ALA A 44 -9.72 4.49 -20.09
C ALA A 44 -10.35 3.14 -19.73
N THR A 45 -11.65 3.04 -19.99
CA THR A 45 -12.41 1.79 -19.86
C THR A 45 -12.48 1.10 -21.22
N VAL A 46 -12.08 -0.18 -21.27
CA VAL A 46 -11.99 -0.96 -22.51
C VAL A 46 -12.58 -2.36 -22.35
N THR A 47 -13.13 -2.90 -23.43
CA THR A 47 -13.72 -4.25 -23.46
C THR A 47 -13.00 -5.18 -24.44
N ALA A 48 -12.33 -4.61 -25.45
CA ALA A 48 -11.58 -5.37 -26.46
C ALA A 48 -10.07 -5.08 -26.39
N ILE A 49 -9.26 -6.08 -26.70
CA ILE A 49 -7.80 -5.99 -26.67
C ILE A 49 -7.25 -4.92 -27.62
N GLU A 50 -7.77 -4.79 -28.85
CA GLU A 50 -7.27 -3.78 -29.80
C GLU A 50 -7.62 -2.36 -29.34
N GLN A 51 -8.80 -2.18 -28.75
CA GLN A 51 -9.19 -0.93 -28.11
C GLN A 51 -8.27 -0.60 -26.92
N ALA A 52 -7.91 -1.61 -26.12
CA ALA A 52 -6.98 -1.47 -25.01
C ALA A 52 -5.60 -0.99 -25.50
N VAL A 53 -5.09 -1.57 -26.59
CA VAL A 53 -3.80 -1.19 -27.19
C VAL A 53 -3.82 0.24 -27.72
N GLU A 54 -4.90 0.65 -28.37
CA GLU A 54 -5.06 2.03 -28.85
C GLU A 54 -5.09 3.02 -27.68
N LYS A 55 -5.93 2.76 -26.67
CA LYS A 55 -6.06 3.63 -25.48
C LYS A 55 -4.80 3.64 -24.61
N ALA A 56 -4.07 2.53 -24.55
CA ALA A 56 -2.79 2.47 -23.86
C ALA A 56 -1.74 3.42 -24.46
N LYS A 57 -1.77 3.67 -25.78
CA LYS A 57 -0.87 4.63 -26.45
C LYS A 57 -1.23 6.08 -26.09
N GLU A 58 -2.52 6.36 -25.91
CA GLU A 58 -3.01 7.67 -25.49
C GLU A 58 -2.66 7.98 -24.02
N ILE A 59 -2.86 7.02 -23.12
CA ILE A 59 -2.57 7.16 -21.67
C ILE A 59 -1.06 7.13 -21.40
N GLY A 60 -0.34 6.24 -22.10
CA GLY A 60 1.08 5.98 -21.96
C GLY A 60 1.42 4.93 -20.89
N TYR A 61 2.47 4.15 -21.14
CA TYR A 61 3.01 3.15 -20.22
C TYR A 61 4.02 3.71 -19.19
N PRO A 62 4.16 3.09 -18.00
CA PRO A 62 3.45 1.90 -17.52
C PRO A 62 1.97 2.15 -17.16
N LEU A 63 1.15 1.10 -17.25
CA LEU A 63 -0.27 1.12 -16.92
C LEU A 63 -0.59 0.12 -15.81
N VAL A 64 -1.60 0.42 -15.00
CA VAL A 64 -2.26 -0.54 -14.12
C VAL A 64 -3.51 -1.03 -14.82
N VAL A 65 -3.60 -2.33 -15.06
CA VAL A 65 -4.79 -2.95 -15.63
C VAL A 65 -5.65 -3.49 -14.50
N ARG A 66 -6.92 -3.06 -14.45
CA ARG A 66 -7.82 -3.33 -13.34
C ARG A 66 -9.17 -3.88 -13.81
N PRO A 67 -9.53 -5.12 -13.43
CA PRO A 67 -10.88 -5.61 -13.64
C PRO A 67 -11.92 -4.83 -12.80
N SER A 68 -13.16 -4.76 -13.28
CA SER A 68 -14.29 -4.20 -12.53
C SER A 68 -14.89 -5.21 -11.53
N TYR A 69 -15.55 -4.71 -10.48
CA TYR A 69 -16.24 -5.52 -9.45
C TYR A 69 -15.36 -6.57 -8.72
N VAL A 70 -14.08 -6.27 -8.53
CA VAL A 70 -13.14 -7.12 -7.77
C VAL A 70 -12.69 -6.45 -6.48
N LEU A 71 -12.40 -7.26 -5.47
CA LEU A 71 -11.78 -6.82 -4.23
C LEU A 71 -10.38 -7.43 -4.12
N GLY A 72 -9.48 -6.75 -3.40
CA GLY A 72 -8.12 -7.23 -3.16
C GLY A 72 -7.21 -7.17 -4.39
N GLY A 73 -7.57 -6.35 -5.39
CA GLY A 73 -6.79 -6.22 -6.62
C GLY A 73 -6.74 -7.50 -7.45
N ARG A 74 -7.75 -8.38 -7.37
CA ARG A 74 -7.74 -9.67 -8.07
C ARG A 74 -7.51 -9.48 -9.56
N ALA A 75 -6.50 -10.18 -10.08
CA ALA A 75 -6.06 -10.08 -11.48
C ALA A 75 -5.69 -8.65 -11.91
N MET A 76 -5.30 -7.76 -10.99
CA MET A 76 -4.64 -6.51 -11.35
C MET A 76 -3.18 -6.77 -11.72
N GLU A 77 -2.68 -6.08 -12.73
CA GLU A 77 -1.28 -6.19 -13.17
C GLU A 77 -0.74 -4.84 -13.64
N ILE A 78 0.54 -4.57 -13.37
CA ILE A 78 1.24 -3.42 -13.96
C ILE A 78 1.86 -3.90 -15.28
N VAL A 79 1.46 -3.27 -16.38
CA VAL A 79 1.96 -3.58 -17.73
C VAL A 79 2.89 -2.45 -18.20
N TYR A 80 4.05 -2.82 -18.73
CA TYR A 80 5.10 -1.86 -19.08
C TYR A 80 5.16 -1.54 -20.58
N ASP A 81 4.55 -2.39 -21.42
CA ASP A 81 4.53 -2.22 -22.87
C ASP A 81 3.32 -2.93 -23.50
N GLU A 82 3.21 -2.82 -24.83
CA GLU A 82 2.12 -3.43 -25.62
C GLU A 82 2.12 -4.97 -25.52
N ALA A 83 3.30 -5.61 -25.45
CA ALA A 83 3.40 -7.06 -25.39
C ALA A 83 2.88 -7.60 -24.05
N ASP A 84 3.22 -6.91 -22.95
CA ASP A 84 2.69 -7.21 -21.61
C ASP A 84 1.18 -7.02 -21.55
N LEU A 85 0.65 -5.94 -22.13
CA LEU A 85 -0.80 -5.68 -22.20
C LEU A 85 -1.53 -6.79 -22.97
N ARG A 86 -1.04 -7.17 -24.15
CA ARG A 86 -1.68 -8.20 -24.97
C ARG A 86 -1.72 -9.55 -24.26
N ARG A 87 -0.62 -9.91 -23.59
CA ARG A 87 -0.55 -11.13 -22.79
C ARG A 87 -1.54 -11.09 -21.63
N TYR A 88 -1.61 -9.98 -20.88
CA TYR A 88 -2.58 -9.84 -19.79
C TYR A 88 -3.99 -10.18 -20.27
N PHE A 89 -4.42 -9.61 -21.40
CA PHE A 89 -5.74 -9.86 -21.98
C PHE A 89 -5.95 -11.33 -22.38
N GLN A 90 -4.93 -12.03 -22.85
CA GLN A 90 -5.00 -13.46 -23.15
C GLN A 90 -5.15 -14.33 -21.90
N THR A 91 -4.56 -13.94 -20.76
CA THR A 91 -4.51 -14.75 -19.55
C THR A 91 -5.56 -14.42 -18.50
N ALA A 92 -6.00 -13.16 -18.40
CA ALA A 92 -6.73 -12.63 -17.24
C ALA A 92 -8.20 -12.27 -17.52
N VAL A 93 -8.59 -12.02 -18.78
CA VAL A 93 -9.96 -11.58 -19.13
C VAL A 93 -11.01 -12.68 -18.90
N SER A 94 -10.60 -13.95 -18.77
CA SER A 94 -11.50 -15.03 -18.36
C SER A 94 -12.09 -14.84 -16.94
N VAL A 95 -11.53 -13.92 -16.14
CA VAL A 95 -11.96 -13.64 -14.75
C VAL A 95 -13.01 -12.53 -14.67
N SER A 96 -13.18 -11.68 -15.70
CA SER A 96 -14.23 -10.65 -15.70
C SER A 96 -15.52 -11.20 -16.32
N ASN A 97 -16.62 -11.15 -15.58
CA ASN A 97 -17.95 -11.58 -16.04
C ASN A 97 -18.52 -10.60 -17.10
N ASP A 98 -17.91 -10.55 -18.28
CA ASP A 98 -18.21 -9.59 -19.36
C ASP A 98 -18.05 -8.11 -18.95
N ALA A 99 -17.44 -7.85 -17.79
CA ALA A 99 -17.28 -6.51 -17.25
C ALA A 99 -16.07 -5.79 -17.86
N PRO A 100 -16.15 -4.46 -18.08
CA PRO A 100 -15.05 -3.69 -18.65
C PRO A 100 -13.79 -3.73 -17.79
N VAL A 101 -12.64 -3.60 -18.45
CA VAL A 101 -11.32 -3.48 -17.83
C VAL A 101 -10.88 -2.03 -17.87
N LEU A 102 -10.38 -1.51 -16.75
CA LEU A 102 -9.82 -0.17 -16.63
C LEU A 102 -8.31 -0.20 -16.90
N LEU A 103 -7.84 0.73 -17.70
CA LEU A 103 -6.43 1.05 -17.89
C LEU A 103 -6.16 2.37 -17.17
N ASP A 104 -5.35 2.35 -16.13
CA ASP A 104 -4.91 3.56 -15.42
C ASP A 104 -3.44 3.82 -15.69
N ARG A 105 -3.05 5.09 -15.85
CA ARG A 105 -1.64 5.48 -15.82
C ARG A 105 -1.05 5.07 -14.47
N PHE A 106 0.02 4.27 -14.51
CA PHE A 106 0.74 3.94 -13.28
C PHE A 106 1.50 5.17 -12.77
N LEU A 107 1.16 5.61 -11.56
CA LEU A 107 1.82 6.70 -10.87
C LEU A 107 3.07 6.18 -10.16
N ASP A 108 4.16 6.00 -10.91
CA ASP A 108 5.45 5.56 -10.35
C ASP A 108 5.94 6.52 -9.26
N ASP A 109 6.59 5.99 -8.23
CA ASP A 109 7.10 6.73 -7.06
C ASP A 109 6.08 7.61 -6.30
N ALA A 110 4.78 7.28 -6.38
CA ALA A 110 3.75 7.98 -5.62
C ALA A 110 3.53 7.38 -4.22
N VAL A 111 3.25 8.22 -3.24
CA VAL A 111 2.84 7.78 -1.89
C VAL A 111 1.37 7.38 -1.92
N GLU A 112 1.03 6.18 -1.49
CA GLU A 112 -0.37 5.74 -1.37
C GLU A 112 -0.94 6.10 0.01
N VAL A 113 -2.21 6.52 0.05
CA VAL A 113 -2.89 6.96 1.27
C VAL A 113 -4.28 6.36 1.35
N ASP A 114 -4.61 5.79 2.49
CA ASP A 114 -5.99 5.39 2.84
C ASP A 114 -6.61 6.42 3.79
N VAL A 115 -7.87 6.78 3.53
CA VAL A 115 -8.68 7.58 4.46
C VAL A 115 -9.98 6.87 4.76
N ASP A 116 -10.14 6.43 6.00
CA ASP A 116 -11.42 5.91 6.50
C ASP A 116 -12.24 7.07 7.07
N ALA A 117 -13.53 7.14 6.71
CA ALA A 117 -14.43 8.20 7.16
C ALA A 117 -15.87 7.70 7.35
N ILE A 118 -16.67 8.48 8.08
CA ILE A 118 -18.11 8.23 8.27
C ILE A 118 -18.88 9.46 7.80
N CYS A 119 -19.92 9.26 7.00
CA CYS A 119 -20.86 10.30 6.62
C CYS A 119 -22.28 9.94 7.06
N ASP A 120 -23.00 10.88 7.66
CA ASP A 120 -24.41 10.74 8.03
C ASP A 120 -25.37 11.50 7.10
N GLY A 121 -24.83 12.21 6.10
CA GLY A 121 -25.56 13.07 5.18
C GLY A 121 -25.57 14.54 5.58
N GLU A 122 -25.21 14.87 6.82
CA GLU A 122 -25.07 16.25 7.30
C GLU A 122 -23.60 16.64 7.43
N MET A 123 -22.78 15.72 7.95
CA MET A 123 -21.35 15.92 8.13
C MET A 123 -20.54 14.69 7.78
N VAL A 124 -19.22 14.88 7.75
CA VAL A 124 -18.23 13.83 7.50
C VAL A 124 -17.22 13.85 8.62
N LEU A 125 -17.09 12.72 9.31
CA LEU A 125 -16.06 12.47 10.31
C LEU A 125 -14.90 11.72 9.65
N ILE A 126 -13.72 12.34 9.63
CA ILE A 126 -12.49 11.61 9.30
C ILE A 126 -12.18 10.66 10.45
N GLY A 127 -12.12 9.37 10.13
CA GLY A 127 -11.77 8.31 11.06
C GLY A 127 -10.25 8.20 11.22
N GLY A 128 -9.51 8.24 10.11
CA GLY A 128 -8.06 8.27 10.12
C GLY A 128 -7.45 8.36 8.74
N ILE A 129 -6.33 9.08 8.63
CA ILE A 129 -5.51 9.18 7.42
C ILE A 129 -4.28 8.31 7.64
N MET A 130 -4.06 7.34 6.74
CA MET A 130 -2.99 6.36 6.81
C MET A 130 -2.06 6.52 5.63
N GLU A 131 -0.80 6.84 5.88
CA GLU A 131 0.24 6.89 4.86
C GLU A 131 0.87 5.50 4.70
N HIS A 132 0.90 4.97 3.49
CA HIS A 132 1.57 3.70 3.22
C HIS A 132 3.08 3.87 3.23
N ILE A 133 3.79 2.82 3.65
CA ILE A 133 5.24 2.77 3.54
C ILE A 133 5.57 2.44 2.08
N GLU A 134 5.05 1.33 1.56
CA GLU A 134 5.17 1.00 0.14
C GLU A 134 4.49 2.05 -0.75
N GLN A 135 5.09 2.30 -1.90
CA GLN A 135 4.56 3.21 -2.91
C GLN A 135 3.30 2.63 -3.61
N ALA A 136 2.51 3.52 -4.22
CA ALA A 136 1.39 3.14 -5.05
C ALA A 136 1.82 2.12 -6.11
N GLY A 137 1.03 1.04 -6.25
CA GLY A 137 1.37 -0.13 -7.07
C GLY A 137 1.68 -1.38 -6.26
N VAL A 138 2.01 -1.23 -4.97
CA VAL A 138 1.80 -2.28 -3.98
C VAL A 138 0.40 -2.10 -3.42
N HIS A 139 -0.40 -3.15 -3.46
CA HIS A 139 -1.79 -3.09 -3.02
C HIS A 139 -1.90 -2.71 -1.54
N SER A 140 -2.79 -1.77 -1.17
CA SER A 140 -3.05 -1.29 0.20
C SER A 140 -3.16 -2.37 1.29
N GLY A 141 -3.72 -3.52 0.91
CA GLY A 141 -3.84 -4.69 1.76
C GLY A 141 -2.53 -5.39 2.12
N ASP A 142 -1.49 -5.25 1.29
CA ASP A 142 -0.14 -5.81 1.49
C ASP A 142 0.89 -4.74 1.90
N SER A 143 0.56 -3.45 1.81
CA SER A 143 1.43 -2.37 2.29
C SER A 143 1.40 -2.26 3.81
N ALA A 144 2.55 -1.99 4.42
CA ALA A 144 2.57 -1.41 5.75
C ALA A 144 2.01 0.03 5.69
N CYS A 145 1.42 0.52 6.77
CA CYS A 145 0.95 1.90 6.82
C CYS A 145 1.09 2.54 8.22
N SER A 146 1.13 3.87 8.26
CA SER A 146 1.29 4.66 9.47
C SER A 146 0.08 5.55 9.73
N LEU A 147 -0.35 5.61 11.00
CA LEU A 147 -1.31 6.59 11.52
C LEU A 147 -0.72 7.23 12.78
N PRO A 148 -0.50 8.56 12.81
CA PRO A 148 -0.67 9.49 11.69
C PRO A 148 0.36 9.28 10.57
N ALA A 149 0.18 9.96 9.44
CA ALA A 149 1.16 10.05 8.37
C ALA A 149 2.54 10.49 8.90
N TYR A 150 3.62 9.94 8.33
CA TYR A 150 5.00 10.11 8.83
C TYR A 150 5.89 10.97 7.92
N THR A 151 5.49 11.20 6.66
CA THR A 151 6.18 12.11 5.73
C THR A 151 5.26 13.14 5.06
N LEU A 152 3.96 12.85 4.91
CA LEU A 152 3.05 13.74 4.19
C LEU A 152 2.86 15.08 4.92
N SER A 153 2.91 16.17 4.16
CA SER A 153 2.65 17.51 4.68
C SER A 153 1.20 17.64 5.17
N GLN A 154 0.99 18.49 6.17
CA GLN A 154 -0.34 18.77 6.69
C GLN A 154 -1.25 19.37 5.59
N GLU A 155 -0.69 20.22 4.72
CA GLU A 155 -1.41 20.83 3.60
C GLU A 155 -2.00 19.78 2.65
N ILE A 156 -1.21 18.78 2.25
CA ILE A 156 -1.68 17.68 1.41
C ILE A 156 -2.73 16.82 2.11
N GLN A 157 -2.55 16.57 3.41
CA GLN A 157 -3.55 15.85 4.19
C GLN A 157 -4.88 16.63 4.24
N ASP A 158 -4.84 17.95 4.36
CA ASP A 158 -6.03 18.80 4.36
C ASP A 158 -6.72 18.84 2.99
N VAL A 159 -5.96 18.77 1.89
CA VAL A 159 -6.53 18.57 0.54
C VAL A 159 -7.31 17.25 0.49
N MET A 160 -6.71 16.15 0.97
CA MET A 160 -7.39 14.85 1.01
C MET A 160 -8.65 14.88 1.89
N ARG A 161 -8.61 15.54 3.07
CA ARG A 161 -9.80 15.72 3.92
C ARG A 161 -10.95 16.40 3.17
N GLN A 162 -10.64 17.47 2.42
CA GLN A 162 -11.64 18.18 1.62
C GLN A 162 -12.18 17.31 0.49
N GLN A 163 -11.33 16.55 -0.20
CA GLN A 163 -11.76 15.64 -1.26
C GLN A 163 -12.65 14.51 -0.74
N VAL A 164 -12.30 13.92 0.41
CA VAL A 164 -13.12 12.91 1.10
C VAL A 164 -14.50 13.46 1.43
N GLN A 165 -14.58 14.68 1.96
CA GLN A 165 -15.87 15.31 2.26
C GLN A 165 -16.73 15.52 1.00
N LYS A 166 -16.14 16.03 -0.09
CA LYS A 166 -16.83 16.22 -1.37
C LYS A 166 -17.38 14.89 -1.92
N LEU A 167 -16.56 13.85 -1.90
CA LEU A 167 -16.92 12.51 -2.35
C LEU A 167 -18.04 11.90 -1.50
N ALA A 168 -17.96 12.04 -0.18
CA ALA A 168 -18.96 11.52 0.74
C ALA A 168 -20.37 12.04 0.41
N PHE A 169 -20.49 13.35 0.18
CA PHE A 169 -21.77 13.98 -0.15
C PHE A 169 -22.22 13.65 -1.59
N GLU A 170 -21.34 13.76 -2.59
CA GLU A 170 -21.70 13.45 -3.99
C GLU A 170 -22.16 11.99 -4.15
N LEU A 171 -21.43 11.07 -3.53
CA LEU A 171 -21.75 9.64 -3.55
C LEU A 171 -22.89 9.26 -2.59
N GLN A 172 -23.42 10.21 -1.82
CA GLN A 172 -24.51 9.99 -0.87
C GLN A 172 -24.20 8.87 0.14
N VAL A 173 -22.98 8.87 0.65
CA VAL A 173 -22.54 7.92 1.67
C VAL A 173 -23.41 8.08 2.93
N ARG A 174 -23.85 6.96 3.50
CA ARG A 174 -24.52 6.87 4.80
C ARG A 174 -23.92 5.71 5.59
N GLY A 175 -23.03 6.01 6.52
CA GLY A 175 -22.18 5.03 7.20
C GLY A 175 -20.71 5.19 6.85
N LEU A 176 -19.98 4.08 6.78
CA LEU A 176 -18.53 4.07 6.48
C LEU A 176 -18.26 4.25 4.99
N MET A 177 -17.14 4.92 4.72
CA MET A 177 -16.46 4.89 3.43
C MET A 177 -14.95 4.85 3.63
N ASN A 178 -14.25 4.42 2.60
CA ASN A 178 -12.81 4.47 2.49
C ASN A 178 -12.45 5.12 1.15
N VAL A 179 -11.43 5.98 1.15
CA VAL A 179 -10.92 6.63 -0.05
C VAL A 179 -9.43 6.36 -0.16
N GLN A 180 -8.99 5.94 -1.34
CA GLN A 180 -7.58 5.71 -1.64
C GLN A 180 -7.06 6.81 -2.55
N PHE A 181 -5.91 7.39 -2.18
CA PHE A 181 -5.23 8.42 -2.95
C PHE A 181 -3.80 7.98 -3.28
N ALA A 182 -3.27 8.55 -4.35
CA ALA A 182 -1.85 8.59 -4.64
C ALA A 182 -1.37 10.04 -4.61
N VAL A 183 -0.27 10.31 -3.92
CA VAL A 183 0.35 11.62 -3.84
C VAL A 183 1.65 11.59 -4.63
N LYS A 184 1.74 12.42 -5.67
CA LYS A 184 2.93 12.54 -6.52
C LYS A 184 3.18 13.99 -6.87
N ASP A 185 4.42 14.44 -6.74
CA ASP A 185 4.84 15.82 -7.07
C ASP A 185 3.95 16.89 -6.39
N ASN A 186 3.57 16.63 -5.13
CA ASN A 186 2.66 17.47 -4.33
C ASN A 186 1.24 17.62 -4.92
N GLU A 187 0.80 16.66 -5.73
CA GLU A 187 -0.55 16.58 -6.25
C GLU A 187 -1.26 15.31 -5.77
N VAL A 188 -2.53 15.45 -5.41
CA VAL A 188 -3.39 14.37 -4.90
C VAL A 188 -4.21 13.80 -6.06
N TYR A 189 -3.95 12.54 -6.39
CA TYR A 189 -4.69 11.75 -7.38
C TYR A 189 -5.61 10.77 -6.68
N LEU A 190 -6.86 10.69 -7.10
CA LEU A 190 -7.83 9.75 -6.57
C LEU A 190 -7.66 8.38 -7.24
N ILE A 191 -7.52 7.32 -6.45
CA ILE A 191 -7.43 5.94 -6.94
C ILE A 191 -8.83 5.34 -7.01
N GLU A 192 -9.50 5.21 -5.86
CA GLU A 192 -10.85 4.66 -5.76
C GLU A 192 -11.57 5.11 -4.49
N VAL A 193 -12.90 4.95 -4.48
CA VAL A 193 -13.73 5.10 -3.28
C VAL A 193 -14.46 3.79 -3.03
N ASN A 194 -14.36 3.32 -1.79
CA ASN A 194 -15.07 2.16 -1.29
C ASN A 194 -16.20 2.63 -0.37
N PRO A 195 -17.48 2.69 -0.82
CA PRO A 195 -18.60 3.22 -0.03
C PRO A 195 -19.12 2.21 1.02
N ARG A 196 -18.19 1.61 1.76
CA ARG A 196 -18.40 0.53 2.73
C ARG A 196 -17.29 0.53 3.77
N ALA A 197 -17.41 -0.35 4.77
CA ALA A 197 -16.31 -0.63 5.69
C ALA A 197 -15.10 -1.22 4.94
N ALA A 198 -13.92 -0.63 5.15
CA ALA A 198 -12.65 -1.17 4.70
C ALA A 198 -12.00 -2.06 5.76
N ARG A 199 -11.00 -2.84 5.34
CA ARG A 199 -10.23 -3.72 6.23
C ARG A 199 -9.44 -2.95 7.31
N THR A 200 -9.15 -1.68 7.07
CA THR A 200 -8.39 -0.77 7.94
C THR A 200 -9.20 -0.25 9.13
N VAL A 201 -10.53 -0.31 9.08
CA VAL A 201 -11.42 0.22 10.13
C VAL A 201 -11.09 -0.31 11.53
N PRO A 202 -10.80 -1.61 11.76
CA PRO A 202 -10.36 -2.11 13.06
C PRO A 202 -9.04 -1.50 13.54
N PHE A 203 -8.05 -1.38 12.65
CA PHE A 203 -6.75 -0.73 12.95
C PHE A 203 -6.96 0.74 13.34
N VAL A 204 -7.69 1.51 12.52
CA VAL A 204 -8.01 2.92 12.80
C VAL A 204 -8.76 3.05 14.12
N SER A 205 -9.74 2.18 14.38
CA SER A 205 -10.49 2.18 15.63
C SER A 205 -9.62 1.90 16.86
N LYS A 206 -8.60 1.05 16.71
CA LYS A 206 -7.65 0.75 17.79
C LYS A 206 -6.64 1.88 18.00
N ALA A 207 -6.17 2.52 16.94
CA ALA A 207 -5.26 3.65 17.03
C ALA A 207 -5.93 4.87 17.67
N THR A 208 -7.15 5.20 17.24
CA THR A 208 -7.88 6.43 17.65
C THR A 208 -8.75 6.25 18.90
N GLY A 209 -9.05 5.01 19.28
CA GLY A 209 -10.01 4.72 20.35
C GLY A 209 -11.47 4.98 19.98
N VAL A 210 -11.75 5.39 18.74
CA VAL A 210 -13.12 5.58 18.23
C VAL A 210 -13.59 4.27 17.61
N PRO A 211 -14.67 3.63 18.10
CA PRO A 211 -15.19 2.40 17.50
C PRO A 211 -15.98 2.71 16.23
N LEU A 212 -15.29 3.04 15.13
CA LEU A 212 -15.89 3.55 13.89
C LEU A 212 -17.03 2.69 13.35
N ALA A 213 -16.89 1.37 13.37
CA ALA A 213 -17.96 0.46 12.97
C ALA A 213 -19.24 0.61 13.82
N LYS A 214 -19.11 0.84 15.15
CA LYS A 214 -20.27 1.08 16.02
C LYS A 214 -20.93 2.43 15.72
N VAL A 215 -20.11 3.46 15.47
CA VAL A 215 -20.60 4.81 15.14
C VAL A 215 -21.36 4.79 13.83
N ALA A 216 -20.77 4.22 12.78
CA ALA A 216 -21.38 4.11 11.47
C ALA A 216 -22.62 3.21 11.45
N ALA A 217 -22.64 2.10 12.19
CA ALA A 217 -23.83 1.27 12.31
C ALA A 217 -25.03 2.05 12.89
N ARG A 218 -24.79 2.93 13.87
CA ARG A 218 -25.82 3.82 14.44
C ARG A 218 -26.25 4.90 13.46
N VAL A 219 -25.31 5.45 12.68
CA VAL A 219 -25.62 6.36 11.56
C VAL A 219 -26.56 5.70 10.55
N MET A 220 -26.23 4.48 10.11
CA MET A 220 -27.08 3.73 9.17
C MET A 220 -28.47 3.41 9.74
N ALA A 221 -28.59 3.33 11.07
CA ALA A 221 -29.86 3.15 11.78
C ALA A 221 -30.60 4.46 12.10
N GLY A 222 -30.08 5.62 11.68
CA GLY A 222 -30.73 6.92 11.81
C GLY A 222 -30.28 7.81 12.95
N LYS A 223 -29.16 7.50 13.64
CA LYS A 223 -28.59 8.35 14.68
C LYS A 223 -27.35 9.11 14.17
N SER A 224 -27.47 10.42 13.97
CA SER A 224 -26.41 11.30 13.43
C SER A 224 -25.12 11.28 14.26
N LEU A 225 -24.02 11.72 13.67
CA LEU A 225 -22.73 11.90 14.34
C LEU A 225 -22.84 12.91 15.50
N THR A 226 -23.64 13.98 15.30
CA THR A 226 -23.95 14.99 16.31
C THR A 226 -24.67 14.38 17.51
N GLU A 227 -25.72 13.59 17.31
CA GLU A 227 -26.44 12.90 18.40
C GLU A 227 -25.58 11.85 19.13
N GLN A 228 -24.55 11.33 18.48
CA GLN A 228 -23.58 10.42 19.07
C GLN A 228 -22.45 11.14 19.81
N GLY A 229 -22.28 12.46 19.61
CA GLY A 229 -21.18 13.24 20.15
C GLY A 229 -19.82 12.90 19.54
N VAL A 230 -19.79 12.38 18.31
CA VAL A 230 -18.55 11.99 17.60
C VAL A 230 -18.39 12.83 16.34
N THR A 231 -17.94 14.06 16.52
CA THR A 231 -17.95 15.11 15.47
C THR A 231 -16.56 15.61 15.08
N LYS A 232 -15.51 15.18 15.78
CA LYS A 232 -14.13 15.64 15.55
C LYS A 232 -13.23 14.46 15.23
N GLU A 233 -12.36 14.65 14.23
CA GLU A 233 -11.25 13.74 13.94
C GLU A 233 -10.34 13.62 15.17
N ILE A 234 -9.90 12.41 15.47
CA ILE A 234 -8.97 12.13 16.57
C ILE A 234 -7.58 11.90 15.98
N ILE A 235 -6.62 12.74 16.38
CA ILE A 235 -5.20 12.55 16.07
C ILE A 235 -4.50 12.02 17.34
N PRO A 236 -4.07 10.74 17.37
CA PRO A 236 -3.45 10.17 18.56
C PRO A 236 -2.08 10.83 18.88
N PRO A 237 -1.68 10.90 20.16
CA PRO A 237 -0.37 11.44 20.56
C PRO A 237 0.79 10.42 20.40
N TYR A 238 0.56 9.35 19.64
CA TYR A 238 1.50 8.26 19.39
C TYR A 238 1.37 7.78 17.95
N TYR A 239 2.41 7.13 17.43
CA TYR A 239 2.36 6.45 16.14
C TYR A 239 1.79 5.05 16.29
N SER A 240 0.93 4.69 15.36
CA SER A 240 0.44 3.33 15.15
C SER A 240 0.83 2.89 13.75
N VAL A 241 1.54 1.76 13.62
CA VAL A 241 1.95 1.20 12.33
C VAL A 241 1.30 -0.16 12.16
N LYS A 242 0.64 -0.38 11.03
CA LYS A 242 0.16 -1.68 10.58
C LYS A 242 1.23 -2.31 9.70
N GLU A 243 1.52 -3.59 9.92
CA GLU A 243 2.34 -4.42 9.03
C GLU A 243 1.59 -5.72 8.72
N VAL A 244 1.91 -6.36 7.59
CA VAL A 244 1.20 -7.54 7.08
C VAL A 244 1.99 -8.83 7.22
N VAL A 245 1.30 -9.96 7.11
CA VAL A 245 1.89 -11.30 7.08
C VAL A 245 1.51 -12.00 5.78
N LEU A 246 2.53 -12.35 5.00
CA LEU A 246 2.40 -12.93 3.66
C LEU A 246 2.55 -14.46 3.69
N PRO A 247 1.74 -15.21 2.91
CA PRO A 247 1.72 -16.67 2.94
C PRO A 247 2.78 -17.32 2.06
N PHE A 248 3.76 -16.58 1.53
CA PHE A 248 4.71 -17.10 0.56
C PHE A 248 5.50 -18.33 1.04
N ASN A 249 5.76 -18.44 2.36
CA ASN A 249 6.40 -19.62 2.94
C ASN A 249 5.57 -20.90 2.80
N LYS A 250 4.25 -20.80 2.61
CA LYS A 250 3.34 -21.92 2.34
C LYS A 250 3.38 -22.36 0.88
N PHE A 251 3.86 -21.52 -0.02
CA PHE A 251 3.87 -21.76 -1.46
C PHE A 251 5.28 -21.53 -2.06
N PRO A 252 6.26 -22.42 -1.80
CA PRO A 252 7.65 -22.22 -2.23
C PRO A 252 7.86 -22.07 -3.73
N GLY A 253 6.90 -22.53 -4.54
CA GLY A 253 6.88 -22.37 -5.99
C GLY A 253 6.51 -20.96 -6.46
N VAL A 254 5.94 -20.12 -5.60
CA VAL A 254 5.55 -18.73 -5.92
C VAL A 254 6.77 -17.81 -5.77
N ASP A 255 6.78 -16.73 -6.53
CA ASP A 255 7.73 -15.63 -6.35
C ASP A 255 7.26 -14.70 -5.21
N PRO A 256 8.03 -14.53 -4.12
CA PRO A 256 7.56 -13.76 -2.98
C PRO A 256 7.81 -12.27 -3.20
N LEU A 257 6.98 -11.67 -4.06
CA LEU A 257 7.06 -10.29 -4.51
C LEU A 257 5.74 -9.55 -4.26
N LEU A 258 5.84 -8.30 -3.83
CA LEU A 258 4.69 -7.40 -3.67
C LEU A 258 4.18 -6.90 -5.03
N GLY A 259 2.94 -6.45 -5.11
CA GLY A 259 2.38 -5.94 -6.34
C GLY A 259 0.94 -5.46 -6.19
N PRO A 260 0.23 -5.22 -7.31
CA PRO A 260 -1.09 -4.57 -7.30
C PRO A 260 -2.24 -5.49 -6.86
N GLU A 261 -1.98 -6.79 -6.69
CA GLU A 261 -2.93 -7.76 -6.14
C GLU A 261 -2.50 -8.11 -4.70
N MET A 262 -3.48 -8.21 -3.79
CA MET A 262 -3.27 -8.57 -2.38
C MET A 262 -2.99 -10.08 -2.22
N ARG A 263 -2.00 -10.43 -1.39
CA ARG A 263 -1.69 -11.83 -1.03
C ARG A 263 -1.62 -12.07 0.47
N SER A 264 -1.52 -11.03 1.30
CA SER A 264 -1.41 -11.17 2.74
C SER A 264 -2.65 -11.83 3.36
N THR A 265 -2.44 -12.54 4.46
CA THR A 265 -3.50 -13.28 5.17
C THR A 265 -3.84 -12.69 6.53
N GLY A 266 -3.01 -11.78 7.03
CA GLY A 266 -3.17 -11.17 8.35
C GLY A 266 -2.28 -9.95 8.50
N GLU A 267 -2.44 -9.29 9.65
CA GLU A 267 -1.77 -8.04 9.98
C GLU A 267 -1.45 -7.97 11.47
N VAL A 268 -0.51 -7.10 11.81
CA VAL A 268 -0.11 -6.77 13.17
C VAL A 268 -0.03 -5.26 13.34
N MET A 269 -0.09 -4.79 14.59
CA MET A 269 -0.02 -3.37 14.93
C MET A 269 1.13 -3.11 15.90
N GLY A 270 2.04 -2.22 15.51
CA GLY A 270 3.06 -1.65 16.39
C GLY A 270 2.66 -0.25 16.87
N VAL A 271 2.93 0.06 18.14
CA VAL A 271 2.62 1.38 18.73
C VAL A 271 3.88 1.96 19.35
N GLY A 272 4.22 3.21 19.01
CA GLY A 272 5.44 3.85 19.45
C GLY A 272 5.30 5.36 19.65
N ARG A 273 6.23 5.93 20.42
CA ARG A 273 6.38 7.39 20.59
C ARG A 273 6.90 8.04 19.31
N THR A 274 7.64 7.28 18.52
CA THR A 274 8.16 7.68 17.21
C THR A 274 7.70 6.67 16.16
N PHE A 275 7.68 7.10 14.90
CA PHE A 275 7.46 6.20 13.77
C PHE A 275 8.42 5.01 13.80
N ALA A 276 9.72 5.25 14.06
CA ALA A 276 10.73 4.21 14.13
C ALA A 276 10.42 3.14 15.20
N GLU A 277 9.95 3.54 16.39
CA GLU A 277 9.54 2.61 17.44
C GLU A 277 8.28 1.82 17.04
N ALA A 278 7.28 2.49 16.45
CA ALA A 278 6.06 1.85 15.99
C ALA A 278 6.34 0.83 14.88
N PHE A 279 7.16 1.21 13.88
CA PHE A 279 7.57 0.33 12.79
C PHE A 279 8.42 -0.84 13.30
N ALA A 280 9.37 -0.61 14.21
CA ALA A 280 10.16 -1.69 14.81
C ALA A 280 9.28 -2.74 15.51
N LYS A 281 8.23 -2.31 16.22
CA LYS A 281 7.27 -3.21 16.86
C LYS A 281 6.38 -3.94 15.86
N ALA A 282 5.91 -3.25 14.81
CA ALA A 282 5.13 -3.87 13.75
C ALA A 282 5.95 -4.92 12.98
N GLN A 283 7.20 -4.59 12.62
CA GLN A 283 8.14 -5.50 11.98
C GLN A 283 8.50 -6.70 12.86
N LEU A 284 8.71 -6.51 14.17
CA LEU A 284 8.93 -7.63 15.09
C LEU A 284 7.66 -8.49 15.19
N GLY A 285 6.48 -7.85 15.30
CA GLY A 285 5.18 -8.52 15.35
C GLY A 285 4.86 -9.35 14.11
N SER A 286 5.32 -8.91 12.93
CA SER A 286 5.14 -9.63 11.67
C SER A 286 6.06 -10.84 11.53
N ASN A 287 6.85 -11.15 12.58
CA ASN A 287 7.81 -12.24 12.64
C ASN A 287 8.96 -12.07 11.64
N SER A 288 9.36 -10.82 11.40
CA SER A 288 10.57 -10.51 10.63
C SER A 288 11.81 -11.11 11.28
N THR A 289 12.76 -11.54 10.44
CA THR A 289 14.05 -12.07 10.88
C THR A 289 15.17 -11.01 10.86
N MET A 290 14.81 -9.74 10.69
CA MET A 290 15.75 -8.63 10.62
C MET A 290 16.69 -8.62 11.84
N LYS A 291 17.97 -8.34 11.58
CA LYS A 291 19.00 -8.21 12.63
C LYS A 291 19.48 -6.77 12.67
N LYS A 292 20.04 -6.36 13.81
CA LYS A 292 20.60 -5.01 13.97
C LYS A 292 22.02 -4.84 13.42
N GLN A 293 22.66 -5.94 13.00
CA GLN A 293 24.03 -5.96 12.49
C GLN A 293 24.21 -7.10 11.48
N GLY A 294 25.36 -7.11 10.80
CA GLY A 294 25.76 -8.14 9.84
C GLY A 294 26.02 -7.53 8.47
N ARG A 295 25.69 -8.26 7.43
CA ARG A 295 25.93 -7.83 6.04
C ARG A 295 24.62 -7.68 5.28
N ALA A 296 24.50 -6.56 4.59
CA ALA A 296 23.36 -6.22 3.74
C ALA A 296 23.71 -6.42 2.26
N LEU A 297 22.80 -7.04 1.50
CA LEU A 297 22.87 -7.09 0.03
C LEU A 297 21.96 -6.02 -0.57
N LEU A 298 22.50 -5.20 -1.48
CA LEU A 298 21.77 -4.16 -2.19
C LEU A 298 21.72 -4.46 -3.69
N SER A 299 20.53 -4.69 -4.22
CA SER A 299 20.30 -4.90 -5.66
C SER A 299 19.00 -4.24 -6.10
N VAL A 300 19.07 -2.99 -6.52
CA VAL A 300 17.89 -2.14 -6.78
C VAL A 300 17.63 -1.88 -8.28
N ARG A 301 16.39 -1.49 -8.60
CA ARG A 301 16.00 -1.01 -9.94
C ARG A 301 16.62 0.35 -10.27
N GLU A 302 16.59 0.74 -11.54
CA GLU A 302 17.16 2.01 -12.00
C GLU A 302 16.60 3.24 -11.29
N GLY A 303 15.28 3.35 -11.12
CA GLY A 303 14.64 4.50 -10.44
C GLY A 303 15.03 4.66 -8.97
N ASP A 304 15.56 3.61 -8.34
CA ASP A 304 15.92 3.62 -6.93
C ASP A 304 17.40 3.94 -6.70
N LYS A 305 18.20 4.03 -7.77
CA LYS A 305 19.66 4.20 -7.70
C LYS A 305 20.11 5.50 -7.03
N GLU A 306 19.37 6.59 -7.17
CA GLU A 306 19.71 7.84 -6.50
C GLU A 306 19.52 7.69 -4.97
N ARG A 307 18.36 7.19 -4.57
CA ARG A 307 17.97 7.08 -3.16
C ARG A 307 18.69 5.95 -2.42
N VAL A 308 19.14 4.89 -3.12
CA VAL A 308 19.85 3.77 -2.47
C VAL A 308 21.17 4.19 -1.83
N VAL A 309 21.78 5.29 -2.29
CA VAL A 309 23.01 5.86 -1.69
C VAL A 309 22.78 6.23 -0.24
N ASP A 310 21.70 6.95 0.05
CA ASP A 310 21.35 7.37 1.41
C ASP A 310 20.94 6.18 2.29
N LEU A 311 20.24 5.18 1.72
CA LEU A 311 19.95 3.93 2.41
C LEU A 311 21.25 3.18 2.79
N ALA A 312 22.20 3.08 1.87
CA ALA A 312 23.50 2.46 2.10
C ALA A 312 24.30 3.20 3.19
N ALA A 313 24.30 4.54 3.17
CA ALA A 313 24.92 5.36 4.20
C ALA A 313 24.30 5.12 5.58
N LYS A 314 22.97 5.00 5.66
CA LYS A 314 22.25 4.65 6.89
C LYS A 314 22.64 3.26 7.41
N LEU A 315 22.73 2.26 6.54
CA LEU A 315 23.18 0.92 6.91
C LEU A 315 24.62 0.90 7.43
N LEU A 316 25.55 1.59 6.75
CA LEU A 316 26.93 1.74 7.21
C LEU A 316 27.02 2.40 8.58
N LYS A 317 26.21 3.44 8.82
CA LYS A 317 26.14 4.11 10.12
C LYS A 317 25.67 3.18 11.24
N GLN A 318 24.85 2.19 10.92
CA GLN A 318 24.41 1.12 11.86
C GLN A 318 25.45 -0.01 12.00
N GLY A 319 26.58 0.07 11.29
CA GLY A 319 27.66 -0.93 11.36
C GLY A 319 27.45 -2.14 10.44
N PHE A 320 26.60 -2.05 9.42
CA PHE A 320 26.49 -3.11 8.42
C PHE A 320 27.67 -3.09 7.45
N GLU A 321 28.09 -4.27 7.03
CA GLU A 321 28.90 -4.43 5.82
C GLU A 321 27.98 -4.50 4.60
N LEU A 322 28.44 -4.02 3.44
CA LEU A 322 27.61 -3.96 2.23
C LEU A 322 28.14 -4.86 1.12
N ASP A 323 27.23 -5.58 0.47
CA ASP A 323 27.40 -6.18 -0.84
C ASP A 323 26.45 -5.51 -1.84
N ALA A 324 26.87 -5.40 -3.09
CA ALA A 324 26.00 -4.88 -4.14
C ALA A 324 26.23 -5.57 -5.48
N THR A 325 25.15 -5.73 -6.27
CA THR A 325 25.25 -6.16 -7.66
C THR A 325 25.82 -5.05 -8.53
N HIS A 326 26.41 -5.41 -9.68
CA HIS A 326 27.19 -4.50 -10.52
C HIS A 326 26.57 -3.11 -10.73
N GLY A 327 25.31 -3.04 -11.17
CA GLY A 327 24.63 -1.76 -11.43
C GLY A 327 24.43 -0.90 -10.18
N THR A 328 24.16 -1.52 -9.03
CA THR A 328 24.05 -0.83 -7.73
C THR A 328 25.43 -0.41 -7.21
N ALA A 329 26.44 -1.27 -7.38
CA ALA A 329 27.81 -1.01 -6.92
C ALA A 329 28.46 0.19 -7.63
N ILE A 330 28.19 0.38 -8.93
CA ILE A 330 28.69 1.54 -9.68
C ILE A 330 28.19 2.84 -9.04
N VAL A 331 26.88 2.98 -8.84
CA VAL A 331 26.27 4.21 -8.30
C VAL A 331 26.73 4.49 -6.88
N LEU A 332 26.83 3.44 -6.05
CA LEU A 332 27.39 3.58 -4.72
C LEU A 332 28.85 4.05 -4.78
N GLY A 333 29.65 3.49 -5.68
CA GLY A 333 31.06 3.87 -5.87
C GLY A 333 31.22 5.32 -6.31
N GLU A 334 30.37 5.80 -7.23
CA GLU A 334 30.30 7.21 -7.65
C GLU A 334 29.97 8.14 -6.48
N ALA A 335 29.19 7.67 -5.51
CA ALA A 335 28.87 8.38 -4.27
C ALA A 335 29.90 8.17 -3.15
N GLY A 336 31.03 7.49 -3.41
CA GLY A 336 32.09 7.22 -2.44
C GLY A 336 31.85 6.04 -1.49
N ILE A 337 30.82 5.23 -1.72
CA ILE A 337 30.52 4.02 -0.97
C ILE A 337 30.98 2.81 -1.79
N ASN A 338 31.97 2.07 -1.30
CA ASN A 338 32.53 0.91 -2.00
C ASN A 338 32.02 -0.41 -1.41
N PRO A 339 30.87 -0.94 -1.87
CA PRO A 339 30.39 -2.25 -1.43
C PRO A 339 31.27 -3.38 -1.98
N ARG A 340 31.23 -4.55 -1.34
CA ARG A 340 31.81 -5.76 -1.93
C ARG A 340 30.95 -6.17 -3.13
N LEU A 341 31.55 -6.17 -4.32
CA LEU A 341 30.87 -6.58 -5.53
C LEU A 341 30.45 -8.05 -5.43
N VAL A 342 29.20 -8.34 -5.80
CA VAL A 342 28.68 -9.71 -5.86
C VAL A 342 28.07 -10.02 -7.23
N ASN A 343 28.39 -11.22 -7.73
CA ASN A 343 27.89 -11.75 -8.99
C ASN A 343 26.42 -12.17 -8.90
N LYS A 344 25.61 -11.83 -9.90
CA LYS A 344 24.35 -12.52 -10.18
C LYS A 344 24.61 -13.98 -10.55
N VAL A 345 23.56 -14.80 -10.55
CA VAL A 345 23.66 -16.25 -10.79
C VAL A 345 24.33 -16.57 -12.13
N HIS A 346 24.06 -15.78 -13.17
CA HIS A 346 24.65 -15.98 -14.50
C HIS A 346 26.05 -15.35 -14.68
N GLU A 347 26.58 -14.63 -13.69
CA GLU A 347 27.83 -13.87 -13.80
C GLU A 347 29.07 -14.62 -13.27
N GLY A 348 28.90 -15.64 -12.43
CA GLY A 348 30.03 -16.45 -11.93
C GLY A 348 29.78 -17.04 -10.55
N ARG A 349 30.82 -17.60 -9.91
CA ARG A 349 30.75 -18.16 -8.55
C ARG A 349 31.88 -17.64 -7.64
N PRO A 350 31.63 -17.42 -6.33
CA PRO A 350 30.33 -17.51 -5.66
C PRO A 350 29.40 -16.36 -6.07
N HIS A 351 28.13 -16.67 -6.36
CA HIS A 351 27.08 -15.68 -6.67
C HIS A 351 26.14 -15.42 -5.48
N ILE A 352 25.25 -14.44 -5.63
CA ILE A 352 24.24 -14.05 -4.61
C ILE A 352 23.57 -15.26 -3.95
N GLN A 353 23.07 -16.22 -4.74
CA GLN A 353 22.38 -17.39 -4.19
C GLN A 353 23.31 -18.29 -3.32
N ASP A 354 24.58 -18.46 -3.69
CA ASP A 354 25.55 -19.23 -2.88
C ASP A 354 25.74 -18.52 -1.53
N ARG A 355 25.88 -17.19 -1.54
CA ARG A 355 26.09 -16.37 -0.33
C ARG A 355 24.87 -16.34 0.59
N ILE A 356 23.66 -16.20 0.04
CA ILE A 356 22.41 -16.30 0.82
C ILE A 356 22.33 -17.66 1.50
N LYS A 357 22.55 -18.74 0.74
CA LYS A 357 22.52 -20.11 1.26
C LYS A 357 23.55 -20.35 2.37
N ASN A 358 24.72 -19.72 2.28
CA ASN A 358 25.77 -19.81 3.27
C ASN A 358 25.53 -18.94 4.52
N GLY A 359 24.40 -18.22 4.60
CA GLY A 359 24.07 -17.37 5.74
C GLY A 359 24.92 -16.09 5.81
N GLU A 360 25.46 -15.62 4.69
CA GLU A 360 26.31 -14.43 4.67
C GLU A 360 25.54 -13.13 4.92
N TYR A 361 24.23 -13.10 4.68
CA TYR A 361 23.41 -11.89 4.78
C TYR A 361 22.43 -11.96 5.95
N THR A 362 22.29 -10.82 6.63
CA THR A 362 21.24 -10.61 7.63
C THR A 362 20.13 -9.70 7.11
N TYR A 363 20.38 -9.02 5.99
CA TYR A 363 19.43 -8.12 5.34
C TYR A 363 19.62 -8.08 3.82
N ILE A 364 18.53 -7.98 3.06
CA ILE A 364 18.56 -7.85 1.61
C ILE A 364 17.58 -6.75 1.16
N ILE A 365 18.05 -5.78 0.37
CA ILE A 365 17.18 -4.92 -0.43
C ILE A 365 17.19 -5.41 -1.86
N ASN A 366 16.02 -5.78 -2.38
CA ASN A 366 15.87 -6.15 -3.78
C ASN A 366 14.62 -5.54 -4.40
N THR A 367 14.79 -4.41 -5.09
CA THR A 367 13.72 -3.76 -5.85
C THR A 367 13.87 -4.07 -7.34
N THR A 368 12.75 -4.28 -8.04
CA THR A 368 12.72 -4.66 -9.45
C THR A 368 11.59 -3.98 -10.20
N ALA A 369 11.82 -3.67 -11.48
CA ALA A 369 10.80 -3.14 -12.37
C ALA A 369 10.90 -3.79 -13.75
N GLY A 370 9.76 -4.06 -14.37
CA GLY A 370 9.68 -4.78 -15.64
C GLY A 370 9.74 -6.29 -15.47
N ARG A 371 8.99 -6.99 -16.31
CA ARG A 371 8.70 -8.42 -16.18
C ARG A 371 9.93 -9.32 -16.20
N ARG A 372 10.83 -9.08 -17.16
CA ARG A 372 12.08 -9.84 -17.29
C ARG A 372 12.99 -9.66 -16.07
N ALA A 373 13.14 -8.43 -15.57
CA ALA A 373 13.94 -8.16 -14.39
C ALA A 373 13.34 -8.81 -13.13
N ILE A 374 12.01 -8.85 -13.02
CA ILE A 374 11.29 -9.58 -11.96
C ILE A 374 11.62 -11.08 -12.03
N GLU A 375 11.53 -11.70 -13.21
CA GLU A 375 11.84 -13.12 -13.39
C GLU A 375 13.31 -13.44 -13.08
N ASP A 376 14.24 -12.64 -13.58
CA ASP A 376 15.69 -12.82 -13.37
C ASP A 376 16.09 -12.68 -11.88
N SER A 377 15.38 -11.85 -11.12
CA SER A 377 15.63 -11.60 -9.69
C SER A 377 14.86 -12.53 -8.75
N ARG A 378 13.91 -13.33 -9.26
CA ARG A 378 13.09 -14.26 -8.48
C ARG A 378 13.90 -15.19 -7.58
N VAL A 379 15.08 -15.61 -8.05
CA VAL A 379 15.98 -16.47 -7.28
C VAL A 379 16.46 -15.80 -5.99
N ILE A 380 16.65 -14.48 -5.98
CA ILE A 380 17.11 -13.73 -4.80
C ILE A 380 16.01 -13.79 -3.73
N ARG A 381 14.79 -13.41 -4.08
CA ARG A 381 13.65 -13.36 -3.15
C ARG A 381 13.27 -14.73 -2.61
N ARG A 382 13.21 -15.76 -3.48
CA ARG A 382 12.96 -17.15 -3.05
C ARG A 382 14.04 -17.65 -2.10
N SER A 383 15.31 -17.36 -2.39
CA SER A 383 16.42 -17.76 -1.51
C SER A 383 16.36 -17.03 -0.17
N ALA A 384 16.11 -15.71 -0.18
CA ALA A 384 15.97 -14.91 1.04
C ALA A 384 14.88 -15.48 1.96
N LEU A 385 13.70 -15.75 1.41
CA LEU A 385 12.59 -16.36 2.14
C LEU A 385 12.92 -17.77 2.67
N GLN A 386 13.55 -18.60 1.84
CA GLN A 386 13.93 -19.97 2.20
C GLN A 386 14.93 -19.98 3.37
N TYR A 387 15.96 -19.14 3.29
CA TYR A 387 17.06 -19.06 4.25
C TYR A 387 16.80 -18.07 5.40
N LYS A 388 15.56 -17.56 5.52
CA LYS A 388 15.12 -16.73 6.65
C LYS A 388 15.94 -15.44 6.79
N VAL A 389 16.36 -14.87 5.67
CA VAL A 389 16.97 -13.53 5.62
C VAL A 389 15.85 -12.51 5.42
N HIS A 390 15.77 -11.49 6.28
CA HIS A 390 14.79 -10.43 6.08
C HIS A 390 15.13 -9.66 4.81
N TYR A 391 14.11 -9.35 4.02
CA TYR A 391 14.28 -8.63 2.77
C TYR A 391 13.12 -7.69 2.51
N ASP A 392 13.44 -6.53 1.95
CA ASP A 392 12.46 -5.56 1.48
C ASP A 392 12.49 -5.52 -0.05
N THR A 393 11.29 -5.45 -0.65
CA THR A 393 11.12 -5.39 -2.12
C THR A 393 10.80 -3.98 -2.64
N THR A 394 10.70 -3.02 -1.73
CA THR A 394 10.56 -1.59 -2.02
C THR A 394 11.65 -0.81 -1.32
N LEU A 395 12.06 0.32 -1.90
CA LEU A 395 13.06 1.16 -1.27
C LEU A 395 12.50 1.88 -0.03
N ASN A 396 11.20 2.22 -0.05
CA ASN A 396 10.54 2.83 1.10
C ASN A 396 10.49 1.89 2.31
N GLY A 397 10.16 0.62 2.10
CA GLY A 397 10.24 -0.43 3.13
C GLY A 397 11.65 -0.52 3.69
N GLY A 398 12.66 -0.47 2.82
CA GLY A 398 14.06 -0.40 3.22
C GLY A 398 14.39 0.78 4.13
N PHE A 399 13.93 1.99 3.77
CA PHE A 399 14.11 3.17 4.63
C PHE A 399 13.41 2.99 5.99
N ALA A 400 12.17 2.51 6.02
CA ALA A 400 11.45 2.25 7.26
C ALA A 400 12.17 1.21 8.15
N THR A 401 12.67 0.12 7.56
CA THR A 401 13.53 -0.87 8.23
C THR A 401 14.78 -0.23 8.81
N THR A 402 15.48 0.64 8.07
CA THR A 402 16.67 1.33 8.61
C THR A 402 16.34 2.33 9.71
N MET A 403 15.18 2.98 9.68
CA MET A 403 14.73 3.86 10.77
C MET A 403 14.52 3.05 12.05
N ALA A 404 13.85 1.89 11.93
CA ALA A 404 13.55 1.00 13.04
C ALA A 404 14.80 0.43 13.74
N LEU A 405 15.96 0.38 13.08
CA LEU A 405 17.23 -0.02 13.71
C LEU A 405 17.59 0.87 14.91
N ASN A 406 17.15 2.13 14.91
CA ASN A 406 17.38 3.09 15.99
C ASN A 406 16.41 2.93 17.17
N ALA A 407 15.47 1.99 17.11
CA ALA A 407 14.50 1.75 18.17
C ALA A 407 14.70 0.37 18.80
N ASP A 408 14.31 0.22 20.07
CA ASP A 408 14.19 -1.07 20.72
C ASP A 408 12.70 -1.39 20.92
N ALA A 409 12.20 -2.33 20.12
CA ALA A 409 10.80 -2.76 20.17
C ALA A 409 10.41 -3.37 21.54
N THR A 410 11.39 -3.80 22.34
CA THR A 410 11.18 -4.41 23.66
C THR A 410 11.33 -3.44 24.83
N GLU A 411 11.76 -2.19 24.58
CA GLU A 411 12.04 -1.21 25.63
C GLU A 411 10.81 -0.89 26.49
N LYS A 412 9.65 -0.69 25.84
CA LYS A 412 8.42 -0.26 26.50
C LYS A 412 7.20 -0.96 25.93
N VAL A 413 6.30 -1.41 26.79
CA VAL A 413 4.96 -1.88 26.41
C VAL A 413 3.90 -0.91 26.91
N THR A 414 2.75 -0.86 26.24
CA THR A 414 1.61 -0.03 26.64
C THR A 414 0.33 -0.76 26.28
N SER A 415 -0.65 -0.75 27.19
CA SER A 415 -1.96 -1.35 26.95
C SER A 415 -2.85 -0.45 26.11
N VAL A 416 -3.85 -1.04 25.46
CA VAL A 416 -4.85 -0.30 24.67
C VAL A 416 -5.60 0.71 25.55
N GLN A 417 -5.87 0.36 26.81
CA GLN A 417 -6.53 1.22 27.79
C GLN A 417 -5.70 2.47 28.10
N GLU A 418 -4.39 2.30 28.30
CA GLU A 418 -3.47 3.42 28.54
C GLU A 418 -3.30 4.31 27.31
N MET A 419 -3.26 3.72 26.11
CA MET A 419 -3.25 4.47 24.85
C MET A 419 -4.49 5.37 24.76
N HIS A 420 -5.69 4.79 24.91
CA HIS A 420 -6.94 5.53 24.77
C HIS A 420 -7.15 6.55 25.90
N ALA A 421 -6.55 6.32 27.08
CA ALA A 421 -6.55 7.30 28.17
C ALA A 421 -5.69 8.54 27.86
N GLN A 422 -4.66 8.44 27.01
CA GLN A 422 -3.84 9.59 26.61
C GLN A 422 -4.61 10.53 25.70
N ILE A 423 -5.43 10.00 24.79
CA ILE A 423 -6.28 10.80 23.88
C ILE A 423 -7.29 11.66 24.64
N LYS A 424 -7.81 11.18 25.78
CA LYS A 424 -8.76 11.94 26.61
C LYS A 424 -8.11 13.09 27.39
N LYS A 425 -6.77 13.09 27.49
CA LYS A 425 -6.00 14.07 28.26
C LYS A 425 -5.38 15.16 27.39
N SER A 426 -5.15 14.86 26.11
CA SER A 426 -4.81 15.82 25.05
C SER A 426 -6.04 16.59 24.60
#